data_AF-A0A3D9CU83-F1
#
_entry.id   AF-A0A3D9CU83-F1
#
_cell.length_a   1.000
_cell.length_b   1.000
_cell.length_c   1.000
_cell.angle_alpha   90.00
_cell.angle_beta   90.00
_cell.angle_gamma   90.00
#
_symmetry.space_group_name_H-M   'P 1'
#
loop_
_entity.id
_entity.type
_entity.pdbx_description
1 polymer ?
#
loop_
_entity_poly.entity_id
_entity_poly.type
_entity_poly.pdbx_seq_one_letter_code
_entity_poly.pdbx_strand_id
1 'polypeptide(L)'
;MKTFLNITFFVTASFLHAQTGINTDKPKATLDVTAKKEVLMIDGLLPPRLTLAELTDKGNNLYGAEQEGTIIYITDVSGGNSLSQREYISSKGMYIFDSEAASNEGRWMCLYCIGLARGTKTTRLQNR
;
A
#
# COMPACT_ATOMS: atom_id res chain seq x y z
N MET A 1 29.58 16.77 39.08
CA MET A 1 29.21 15.55 38.31
C MET A 1 27.74 15.59 37.86
N LYS A 2 27.33 16.60 37.06
CA LYS A 2 25.98 16.64 36.46
C LYS A 2 26.03 16.88 34.95
N THR A 3 27.08 17.54 34.48
CA THR A 3 27.36 17.83 33.06
C THR A 3 27.87 16.62 32.26
N PHE A 4 28.60 15.69 32.90
CA PHE A 4 29.14 14.51 32.21
C PHE A 4 28.08 13.45 31.87
N LEU A 5 26.94 13.44 32.57
CA LEU A 5 25.85 12.48 32.30
C LEU A 5 25.06 12.84 31.02
N ASN A 6 25.03 14.12 30.64
CA ASN A 6 24.27 14.60 29.48
C ASN A 6 24.98 14.33 28.14
N ILE A 7 26.32 14.29 28.12
CA ILE A 7 27.09 14.08 26.89
C ILE A 7 26.99 12.62 26.43
N THR A 8 26.93 11.66 27.36
CA THR A 8 26.80 10.23 27.04
C THR A 8 25.45 9.88 26.39
N PHE A 9 24.37 10.60 26.72
CA PHE A 9 23.05 10.38 26.12
C PHE A 9 22.95 10.87 24.65
N PHE A 10 23.76 11.85 24.26
CA PHE A 10 23.74 12.43 22.91
C PHE A 10 24.49 11.58 21.87
N VAL A 11 25.51 10.82 22.29
CA VAL A 11 26.34 10.03 21.36
C VAL A 11 25.66 8.72 20.92
N THR A 12 24.73 8.18 21.72
CA THR A 12 24.00 6.94 21.37
C THR A 12 22.84 7.15 20.40
N ALA A 13 22.36 8.39 20.22
CA ALA A 13 21.24 8.70 19.33
C ALA A 13 21.63 8.65 17.82
N SER A 14 22.92 8.72 17.50
CA SER A 14 23.42 8.86 16.13
C SER A 14 23.43 7.56 15.30
N PHE A 15 23.02 6.41 15.88
CA PHE A 15 23.05 5.10 15.22
C PHE A 15 21.66 4.48 14.97
N LEU A 16 20.60 5.27 15.06
CA LEU A 16 19.25 4.79 14.74
C LEU A 16 19.08 4.76 13.21
N HIS A 17 19.33 3.59 12.62
CA HIS A 17 18.96 3.33 11.24
C HIS A 17 17.44 3.23 11.13
N ALA A 18 16.82 4.06 10.28
CA ALA A 18 15.36 4.07 10.06
C ALA A 18 14.86 2.93 9.14
N GLN A 19 15.75 2.10 8.62
CA GLN A 19 15.43 0.98 7.73
C GLN A 19 15.01 -0.26 8.54
N THR A 20 13.95 -0.93 8.09
CA THR A 20 13.42 -2.16 8.67
C THR A 20 13.76 -3.34 7.76
N GLY A 21 14.55 -4.28 8.26
CA GLY A 21 14.79 -5.57 7.61
C GLY A 21 13.87 -6.64 8.20
N ILE A 22 13.17 -7.41 7.35
CA ILE A 22 12.49 -8.65 7.72
C ILE A 22 13.28 -9.80 7.09
N ASN A 23 13.79 -10.68 7.96
CA ASN A 23 14.63 -11.81 7.56
C ASN A 23 15.93 -11.41 6.84
N THR A 24 16.46 -10.21 7.14
CA THR A 24 17.80 -9.74 6.72
C THR A 24 18.34 -8.71 7.72
N ASP A 25 19.61 -8.87 8.12
CA ASP A 25 20.29 -7.91 9.01
C ASP A 25 20.97 -6.77 8.23
N LYS A 26 20.93 -6.84 6.90
CA LYS A 26 21.55 -5.85 5.99
C LYS A 26 20.52 -5.37 4.97
N PRO A 27 19.45 -4.70 5.42
CA PRO A 27 18.41 -4.20 4.52
C PRO A 27 19.00 -3.21 3.50
N LYS A 28 18.55 -3.31 2.25
CA LYS A 28 18.97 -2.47 1.11
C LYS A 28 17.94 -1.41 0.73
N ALA A 29 16.82 -1.37 1.44
CA ALA A 29 15.74 -0.41 1.27
C ALA A 29 15.14 -0.07 2.64
N THR A 30 14.29 0.97 2.72
CA THR A 30 13.61 1.36 3.96
C THR A 30 12.79 0.23 4.57
N LEU A 31 12.18 -0.62 3.73
CA LEU A 31 11.65 -1.94 4.11
C LEU A 31 12.23 -2.98 3.17
N ASP A 32 13.01 -3.92 3.69
CA ASP A 32 13.61 -5.03 2.93
C ASP A 32 13.11 -6.36 3.51
N VAL A 33 12.36 -7.12 2.71
CA VAL A 33 11.85 -8.43 3.08
C VAL A 33 12.56 -9.48 2.25
N THR A 34 13.42 -10.27 2.88
CA THR A 34 14.17 -11.33 2.22
C THR A 34 13.51 -12.69 2.42
N ALA A 35 13.45 -13.51 1.37
CA ALA A 35 12.89 -14.86 1.43
C ALA A 35 13.70 -15.80 2.34
N LYS A 36 13.02 -16.66 3.11
CA LYS A 36 13.65 -17.60 4.05
C LYS A 36 14.27 -18.83 3.36
N LYS A 37 13.92 -19.10 2.09
CA LYS A 37 14.50 -20.19 1.24
C LYS A 37 14.43 -21.61 1.85
N GLU A 38 13.67 -21.80 2.93
CA GLU A 38 13.40 -23.09 3.55
C GLU A 38 12.14 -23.71 2.93
N VAL A 39 12.16 -25.02 2.67
CA VAL A 39 11.10 -25.71 1.90
C VAL A 39 9.71 -25.62 2.55
N LEU A 40 9.63 -25.55 3.88
CA LEU A 40 8.37 -25.54 4.63
C LEU A 40 7.92 -24.15 5.07
N MET A 41 8.65 -23.10 4.67
CA MET A 41 8.32 -21.72 5.01
C MET A 41 7.61 -21.04 3.84
N ILE A 42 6.54 -20.30 4.15
CA ILE A 42 5.78 -19.54 3.14
C ILE A 42 6.33 -18.11 3.13
N ASP A 43 6.98 -17.73 2.04
CA ASP A 43 7.43 -16.36 1.80
C ASP A 43 6.32 -15.56 1.10
N GLY A 44 6.06 -14.33 1.57
CA GLY A 44 5.11 -13.44 0.91
C GLY A 44 4.80 -12.17 1.70
N LEU A 45 4.27 -11.18 1.00
CA LEU A 45 3.66 -10.00 1.59
C LEU A 45 2.13 -10.12 1.45
N LEU A 46 1.43 -10.15 2.58
CA LEU A 46 -0.03 -10.11 2.59
C LEU A 46 -0.50 -8.65 2.75
N PRO A 47 -1.00 -8.00 1.68
CA PRO A 47 -1.61 -6.68 1.84
C PRO A 47 -2.92 -6.79 2.64
N PRO A 48 -3.42 -5.67 3.21
CA PRO A 48 -4.74 -5.63 3.81
C PRO A 48 -5.81 -6.17 2.85
N ARG A 49 -6.65 -7.08 3.36
CA ARG A 49 -7.74 -7.71 2.59
C ARG A 49 -9.06 -7.10 3.01
N LEU A 50 -9.85 -6.70 2.03
CA LEU A 50 -11.19 -6.13 2.23
C LEU A 50 -12.16 -6.75 1.21
N THR A 51 -13.44 -6.78 1.53
CA THR A 51 -14.51 -6.88 0.55
C THR A 51 -14.84 -5.49 0.01
N LEU A 52 -15.51 -5.39 -1.14
CA LEU A 52 -16.03 -4.12 -1.64
C LEU A 52 -17.03 -3.49 -0.66
N ALA A 53 -17.78 -4.30 0.09
CA ALA A 53 -18.69 -3.83 1.15
C ALA A 53 -17.91 -3.16 2.30
N GLU A 54 -16.88 -3.80 2.84
CA GLU A 54 -16.06 -3.23 3.92
C GLU A 54 -15.32 -1.95 3.47
N LEU A 55 -14.87 -1.91 2.21
CA LEU A 55 -14.30 -0.69 1.65
C LEU A 55 -15.35 0.39 1.43
N THR A 56 -16.60 0.03 1.14
CA THR A 56 -17.72 0.96 1.06
C THR A 56 -18.03 1.58 2.41
N ASP A 57 -17.99 0.80 3.49
CA ASP A 57 -18.26 1.27 4.85
C ASP A 57 -17.19 2.25 5.36
N LYS A 58 -15.96 2.19 4.81
CA LYS A 58 -14.91 3.21 5.06
C LYS A 58 -15.24 4.58 4.45
N GLY A 59 -16.22 4.68 3.54
CA GLY A 59 -16.62 5.92 2.89
C GLY A 59 -15.57 6.46 1.91
N ASN A 60 -15.63 7.77 1.63
CA ASN A 60 -14.79 8.44 0.61
C ASN A 60 -13.82 9.48 1.19
N ASN A 61 -13.73 9.61 2.52
CA ASN A 61 -12.98 10.70 3.18
C ASN A 61 -11.69 10.22 3.86
N LEU A 62 -11.46 8.91 3.97
CA LEU A 62 -10.31 8.34 4.67
C LEU A 62 -9.09 8.13 3.78
N TYR A 63 -9.28 7.95 2.48
CA TYR A 63 -8.21 7.82 1.50
C TYR A 63 -8.13 9.10 0.68
N GLY A 64 -6.99 9.78 0.76
CA GLY A 64 -6.70 11.01 0.01
C GLY A 64 -5.22 11.05 -0.40
N ALA A 65 -4.68 12.25 -0.61
CA ALA A 65 -3.30 12.46 -1.06
C ALA A 65 -2.25 11.75 -0.18
N GLU A 66 -2.45 11.72 1.14
CA GLU A 66 -1.56 11.05 2.09
C GLU A 66 -1.58 9.51 1.99
N GLN A 67 -2.55 8.94 1.27
CA GLN A 67 -2.70 7.50 1.03
C GLN A 67 -2.40 7.12 -0.43
N GLU A 68 -1.87 8.04 -1.23
CA GLU A 68 -1.38 7.75 -2.58
C GLU A 68 -0.47 6.52 -2.58
N GLY A 69 -0.73 5.59 -3.49
CA GLY A 69 0.04 4.35 -3.59
C GLY A 69 -0.31 3.28 -2.56
N THR A 70 -1.35 3.45 -1.74
CA THR A 70 -1.83 2.41 -0.82
C THR A 70 -2.28 1.18 -1.60
N ILE A 71 -1.82 0.00 -1.18
CA ILE A 71 -2.19 -1.28 -1.82
C ILE A 71 -3.13 -2.07 -0.92
N ILE A 72 -4.21 -2.57 -1.50
CA ILE A 72 -5.15 -3.51 -0.86
C ILE A 72 -5.46 -4.68 -1.78
N TYR A 73 -6.00 -5.75 -1.21
CA TYR A 73 -6.58 -6.85 -1.97
C TYR A 73 -8.10 -6.91 -1.73
N ILE A 74 -8.88 -6.80 -2.80
CA ILE A 74 -10.33 -7.00 -2.78
C ILE A 74 -10.63 -8.48 -2.94
N THR A 75 -11.27 -9.05 -1.93
CA THR A 75 -11.57 -10.49 -1.84
C THR A 75 -12.91 -10.86 -2.47
N ASP A 76 -13.90 -9.96 -2.38
CA ASP A 76 -15.24 -10.14 -2.93
C ASP A 76 -15.83 -8.80 -3.36
N VAL A 77 -16.61 -8.83 -4.44
CA VAL A 77 -17.31 -7.68 -5.04
C VAL A 77 -18.83 -7.87 -5.08
N SER A 78 -19.35 -8.93 -4.47
CA SER A 78 -20.79 -9.23 -4.44
C SER A 78 -21.64 -8.21 -3.66
N GLY A 79 -21.02 -7.40 -2.80
CA GLY A 79 -21.67 -6.36 -2.00
C GLY A 79 -20.99 -4.98 -2.12
N GLY A 80 -21.50 -4.00 -1.38
CA GLY A 80 -21.04 -2.61 -1.43
C GLY A 80 -21.56 -1.85 -2.65
N ASN A 81 -20.88 -0.77 -3.04
CA ASN A 81 -21.21 -0.01 -4.25
C ASN A 81 -19.96 0.44 -5.01
N SER A 82 -20.13 0.73 -6.30
CA SER A 82 -19.09 1.20 -7.21
C SER A 82 -19.21 2.72 -7.45
N LEU A 83 -19.32 3.50 -6.38
CA LEU A 83 -19.41 4.96 -6.47
C LEU A 83 -18.09 5.63 -6.06
N SER A 84 -17.79 6.77 -6.67
CA SER A 84 -16.62 7.61 -6.34
C SER A 84 -15.32 6.80 -6.33
N GLN A 85 -14.60 6.74 -5.21
CA GLN A 85 -13.31 6.06 -5.11
C GLN A 85 -13.33 4.59 -5.57
N ARG A 86 -14.49 3.93 -5.51
CA ARG A 86 -14.68 2.50 -5.83
C ARG A 86 -15.21 2.26 -7.25
N GLU A 87 -15.36 3.29 -8.07
CA GLU A 87 -15.92 3.22 -9.43
C GLU A 87 -15.25 2.16 -10.31
N TYR A 88 -13.95 1.93 -10.15
CA TYR A 88 -13.18 0.99 -10.97
C TYR A 88 -12.96 -0.39 -10.33
N ILE A 89 -13.66 -0.69 -9.23
CA ILE A 89 -13.65 -2.01 -8.60
C ILE A 89 -14.78 -2.86 -9.15
N SER A 90 -14.46 -3.75 -10.09
CA SER A 90 -15.41 -4.65 -10.74
C SER A 90 -15.13 -6.14 -10.51
N SER A 91 -14.00 -6.49 -9.90
CA SER A 91 -13.59 -7.86 -9.67
C SER A 91 -12.68 -7.99 -8.45
N LYS A 92 -12.51 -9.21 -7.95
CA LYS A 92 -11.48 -9.51 -6.94
C LYS A 92 -10.09 -9.28 -7.51
N GLY A 93 -9.18 -8.74 -6.71
CA GLY A 93 -7.82 -8.41 -7.17
C GLY A 93 -7.03 -7.50 -6.25
N MET A 94 -5.79 -7.22 -6.65
CA MET A 94 -4.95 -6.19 -6.05
C MET A 94 -5.27 -4.83 -6.66
N TYR A 95 -5.48 -3.85 -5.80
CA TYR A 95 -5.76 -2.47 -6.14
C TYR A 95 -4.75 -1.54 -5.49
N ILE A 96 -4.38 -0.47 -6.19
CA ILE A 96 -3.60 0.65 -5.68
C ILE A 96 -4.49 1.90 -5.66
N PHE A 97 -4.39 2.70 -4.61
CA PHE A 97 -5.09 3.97 -4.54
C PHE A 97 -4.32 5.03 -5.33
N ASP A 98 -4.97 5.63 -6.32
CA ASP A 98 -4.50 6.78 -7.08
C ASP A 98 -5.41 7.96 -6.71
N SER A 99 -4.89 8.87 -5.89
CA SER A 99 -5.55 10.06 -5.36
C SER A 99 -5.75 11.16 -6.40
N GLU A 100 -4.98 11.16 -7.50
CA GLU A 100 -5.07 12.15 -8.58
C GLU A 100 -6.10 11.74 -9.66
N ALA A 101 -6.48 10.47 -9.70
CA ALA A 101 -7.48 9.95 -10.61
C ALA A 101 -8.82 10.71 -10.52
N ALA A 102 -9.46 10.86 -11.68
CA ALA A 102 -10.74 11.57 -11.86
C ALA A 102 -10.73 12.98 -11.23
N SER A 103 -9.79 13.84 -11.64
CA SER A 103 -9.68 15.23 -11.18
C SER A 103 -9.47 15.38 -9.66
N ASN A 104 -8.56 14.58 -9.09
CA ASN A 104 -8.21 14.55 -7.66
C ASN A 104 -9.33 14.04 -6.72
N GLU A 105 -10.28 13.27 -7.25
CA GLU A 105 -11.30 12.61 -6.44
C GLU A 105 -10.83 11.27 -5.85
N GLY A 106 -9.76 10.71 -6.40
CA GLY A 106 -9.18 9.44 -6.02
C GLY A 106 -9.94 8.23 -6.58
N ARG A 107 -9.22 7.20 -7.03
CA ARG A 107 -9.78 5.93 -7.52
C ARG A 107 -8.91 4.75 -7.12
N TRP A 108 -9.55 3.64 -6.80
CA TRP A 108 -8.89 2.35 -6.66
C TRP A 108 -8.62 1.76 -8.05
N MET A 109 -7.35 1.77 -8.43
CA MET A 109 -6.87 1.30 -9.73
C MET A 109 -6.44 -0.16 -9.64
N CYS A 110 -6.96 -0.99 -10.54
CA CYS A 110 -6.59 -2.40 -10.60
C CYS A 110 -5.12 -2.56 -11.02
N LEU A 111 -4.28 -3.14 -10.14
CA LEU A 111 -2.93 -3.61 -10.50
C LEU A 111 -3.00 -5.00 -11.13
N TYR A 112 -3.79 -5.89 -10.52
CA TYR A 112 -4.01 -7.25 -10.99
C TYR A 112 -5.36 -7.76 -10.49
N CYS A 113 -6.32 -7.89 -11.39
CA CYS A 113 -7.67 -8.36 -11.06
C CYS A 113 -8.10 -9.48 -11.99
N ILE A 114 -8.87 -10.40 -11.43
CA ILE A 114 -9.25 -11.63 -12.12
C ILE A 114 -10.44 -11.34 -13.03
N GLY A 115 -10.30 -11.60 -14.33
CA GLY A 115 -11.40 -11.47 -15.31
C GLY A 115 -11.49 -10.12 -16.02
N LEU A 116 -10.65 -9.14 -15.68
CA LEU A 116 -10.49 -7.93 -16.51
C LEU A 116 -9.54 -8.24 -17.67
N ALA A 117 -10.06 -8.27 -18.90
CA ALA A 117 -9.22 -8.22 -20.08
C ALA A 117 -8.41 -6.91 -20.01
N ARG A 118 -7.07 -7.00 -20.13
CA ARG A 118 -6.20 -5.81 -20.23
C ARG A 118 -6.64 -5.00 -21.46
N GLY A 119 -7.47 -3.99 -21.27
CA GLY A 119 -7.91 -3.18 -22.39
C GLY A 119 -9.06 -2.25 -22.12
N THR A 120 -8.88 -1.24 -21.27
CA THR A 120 -9.57 0.05 -21.44
C THR A 120 -8.72 1.18 -20.84
N LYS A 121 -7.92 1.77 -21.73
CA LYS A 121 -7.32 3.12 -21.66
C LYS A 121 -7.02 3.69 -20.27
N THR A 122 -5.81 3.42 -19.78
CA THR A 122 -5.04 4.47 -19.12
C THR A 122 -4.68 5.50 -20.20
N THR A 123 -5.60 6.42 -20.51
CA THR A 123 -5.23 7.67 -21.17
C THR A 123 -4.47 8.49 -20.15
N ARG A 124 -3.20 8.13 -19.95
CA ARG A 124 -2.20 9.02 -19.39
C ARG A 124 -2.26 10.28 -20.24
N LEU A 125 -2.53 11.40 -19.59
CA LEU A 125 -2.29 12.74 -20.11
C LEU A 125 -0.81 12.84 -20.45
N GLN A 126 -0.44 12.36 -21.64
CA GLN A 126 0.75 12.75 -22.36
C GLN A 126 0.29 13.81 -23.36
N ASN A 127 -0.06 14.98 -22.84
CA ASN A 127 -0.11 16.29 -23.53
C ASN A 127 -0.95 17.27 -22.70
N ARG A 128 -0.32 17.96 -21.75
CA ARG A 128 -0.03 19.39 -21.79
C ARG A 128 0.76 19.78 -20.55
#